data_AF-C1MPB8-F1
#
_entry.id   AF-C1MPB8-F1
#
_cell.length_a   1.000
_cell.length_b   1.000
_cell.length_c   1.000
_cell.angle_alpha   90.00
_cell.angle_beta   90.00
_cell.angle_gamma   90.00
#
_symmetry.space_group_name_H-M   'P 1'
#
loop_
_entity.id
_entity.type
_entity.pdbx_description
1 polymer ?
#
loop_
_entity_poly.entity_id
_entity_poly.type
_entity_poly.pdbx_seq_one_letter_code
_entity_poly.pdbx_strand_id
1 'polypeptide(L)'
;MTILQVTLQPFGILNALRNRFVIPFAISFLQRIALFNPKESFTYKTVDWLTVILATLTMMISVIFYVMLETDTYGKLRKVFDSRPWRNGENVYLASDASAVDAPEANRECPFSDKTAKGSCPICCTCTSKDGYHHGDPARMHNNFGVAMIEYELARKALEREDSLVLGRIQLDTLVNYRGNYLFGTLSPSCKGCYMKTWCWNVGYRMTWQSTIVAFNAMLCSLIFQSDINLFYADLKNILLCISCFFSVSTLVMQLALLATAVVFINEHSFMDKSAIPRWLQGRKNSALMKVIEYFADPCAKYGVPTTKKYWSWVSRPPRKKWRRE
;
A
#
# COMPACT_ATOMS: atom_id res chain seq x y z
N MET A 1 -8.13 16.07 7.38
CA MET A 1 -7.52 14.93 8.08
C MET A 1 -7.95 14.98 9.54
N THR A 2 -8.33 13.86 10.15
CA THR A 2 -8.65 13.82 11.60
C THR A 2 -7.39 13.53 12.42
N ILE A 3 -7.40 13.89 13.71
CA ILE A 3 -6.28 13.63 14.65
C ILE A 3 -5.93 12.13 14.68
N LEU A 4 -6.95 11.27 14.62
CA LEU A 4 -6.80 9.81 14.55
C LEU A 4 -6.02 9.39 13.29
N GLN A 5 -6.24 10.06 12.16
CA GLN A 5 -5.53 9.75 10.93
C GLN A 5 -4.04 10.08 11.05
N VAL A 6 -3.69 11.25 11.58
CA VAL A 6 -2.29 11.67 11.76
C VAL A 6 -1.54 10.78 12.74
N THR A 7 -2.19 10.38 13.84
CA THR A 7 -1.58 9.55 14.89
C THR A 7 -1.38 8.09 14.47
N LEU A 8 -2.27 7.54 13.64
CA LEU A 8 -2.18 6.14 13.21
C LEU A 8 -1.38 5.93 11.91
N GLN A 9 -1.19 6.99 11.13
CA GLN A 9 -0.47 6.93 9.87
C GLN A 9 0.96 6.35 9.94
N PRO A 10 1.77 6.56 11.00
CA PRO A 10 3.05 5.88 11.16
C PRO A 10 2.92 4.35 11.10
N PHE A 11 1.86 3.77 11.66
CA PHE A 11 1.64 2.32 11.61
C PHE A 11 1.38 1.82 10.19
N GLY A 12 0.62 2.59 9.41
CA GLY A 12 0.42 2.33 7.99
C GLY A 12 1.73 2.40 7.20
N ILE A 13 2.53 3.45 7.41
CA ILE A 13 3.83 3.63 6.74
C ILE A 13 4.78 2.49 7.08
N LEU A 14 4.88 2.14 8.36
CA LEU A 14 5.65 1.00 8.84
C LEU A 14 5.26 -0.30 8.14
N ASN A 15 3.96 -0.56 8.04
CA ASN A 15 3.44 -1.72 7.34
C ASN A 15 3.71 -1.68 5.83
N ALA A 16 3.58 -0.51 5.20
CA ALA A 16 3.85 -0.31 3.78
C ALA A 16 5.33 -0.54 3.43
N LEU A 17 6.23 -0.02 4.27
CA LEU A 17 7.67 -0.07 4.06
C LEU A 17 8.29 -1.40 4.49
N ARG A 18 7.69 -2.12 5.44
CA ARG A 18 8.24 -3.37 6.02
C ARG A 18 9.70 -3.14 6.46
N ASN A 19 10.64 -3.95 5.98
CA ASN A 19 12.07 -3.82 6.27
C ASN A 19 12.67 -2.49 5.79
N ARG A 20 12.06 -1.83 4.80
CA ARG A 20 12.54 -0.53 4.27
C ARG A 20 12.27 0.62 5.23
N PHE A 21 11.48 0.40 6.29
CA PHE A 21 11.26 1.36 7.35
C PHE A 21 12.57 1.79 8.06
N VAL A 22 13.59 0.93 8.03
CA VAL A 22 14.90 1.24 8.59
C VAL A 22 15.49 2.52 7.98
N ILE A 23 15.16 2.84 6.72
CA ILE A 23 15.64 4.05 6.03
C ILE A 23 15.11 5.33 6.69
N PRO A 24 13.80 5.61 6.73
CA PRO A 24 13.30 6.81 7.40
C PRO A 24 13.63 6.83 8.89
N PHE A 25 13.62 5.68 9.57
CA PHE A 25 14.00 5.62 10.97
C PHE A 25 15.45 6.04 11.22
N ALA A 26 16.41 5.49 10.47
CA ALA A 26 17.82 5.81 10.61
C ALA A 26 18.11 7.29 10.31
N ILE A 27 17.51 7.83 9.24
CA ILE A 27 17.72 9.23 8.86
C ILE A 27 17.14 10.18 9.92
N SER A 28 15.92 9.93 10.40
CA SER A 28 15.32 10.74 11.47
C SER A 28 16.05 10.62 12.80
N PHE A 29 16.62 9.45 13.10
CA PHE A 29 17.45 9.25 14.28
C PHE A 29 18.76 10.04 14.20
N LEU A 30 19.46 10.01 13.05
CA LEU A 30 20.67 10.81 12.82
C LEU A 30 20.38 12.31 12.90
N GLN A 31 19.27 12.75 12.32
CA GLN A 31 18.82 14.14 12.44
C GLN A 31 18.55 14.51 13.90
N ARG A 32 17.91 13.63 14.68
CA ARG A 32 17.67 13.87 16.10
C ARG A 32 18.96 14.06 16.88
N ILE A 33 19.98 13.25 16.59
CA ILE A 33 21.31 13.41 17.19
C ILE A 33 21.90 14.79 16.86
N ALA A 34 21.82 15.20 15.59
CA ALA A 34 22.33 16.50 15.17
C ALA A 34 21.60 17.69 15.82
N LEU A 35 20.30 17.55 16.08
CA LEU A 35 19.47 18.56 16.75
C LEU A 35 19.69 18.66 18.27
N PHE A 36 20.49 17.77 18.89
CA PHE A 36 20.97 17.97 20.26
C PHE A 36 22.11 18.99 20.37
N ASN A 37 22.72 19.39 19.26
CA ASN A 37 23.72 20.45 19.29
C ASN A 37 23.08 21.80 19.68
N PRO A 38 23.86 22.73 20.26
CA PRO A 38 23.38 24.08 20.55
C PRO A 38 22.76 24.73 19.32
N LYS A 39 21.65 25.46 19.48
CA LYS A 39 20.92 26.10 18.36
C LYS A 39 21.78 27.04 17.52
N GLU A 40 22.77 27.66 18.15
CA GLU A 40 23.72 28.55 17.49
C GLU A 40 24.80 27.82 16.68
N SER A 41 24.98 26.52 16.91
CA SER A 41 25.97 25.72 16.20
C SER A 41 25.66 25.65 14.71
N PHE A 42 26.72 25.61 13.91
CA PHE A 42 26.62 25.40 12.46
C PHE A 42 25.84 24.12 12.15
N THR A 43 26.13 23.02 12.85
CA THR A 43 25.46 21.72 12.67
C THR A 43 23.95 21.80 12.85
N TYR A 44 23.47 22.47 13.91
CA TYR A 44 22.04 22.65 14.15
C TYR A 44 21.39 23.44 13.00
N LYS A 45 21.95 24.61 12.67
CA LYS A 45 21.41 25.50 11.63
C LYS A 45 21.37 24.81 10.27
N THR A 46 22.42 24.06 9.91
CA THR A 46 22.47 23.30 8.66
C THR A 46 21.38 22.23 8.61
N VAL A 47 21.20 21.44 9.67
CA VAL A 47 20.20 20.36 9.70
C VAL A 47 18.77 20.91 9.71
N ASP A 48 18.52 22.02 10.39
CA ASP A 48 17.24 22.75 10.36
C ASP A 48 16.88 23.12 8.91
N TRP A 49 17.77 23.84 8.21
CA TRP A 49 17.56 24.23 6.82
C TRP A 49 17.45 23.04 5.86
N LEU A 50 18.25 21.99 6.04
CA LEU A 50 18.15 20.77 5.23
C LEU A 50 16.79 20.10 5.39
N THR A 51 16.20 20.15 6.58
CA THR A 51 14.86 19.59 6.84
C THR A 51 13.79 20.38 6.11
N VAL A 52 13.89 21.72 6.11
CA VAL A 52 12.99 22.60 5.36
C VAL A 52 13.08 22.33 3.85
N ILE A 53 14.30 22.24 3.32
CA ILE A 53 14.56 21.93 1.92
C ILE A 53 14.00 20.54 1.57
N LEU A 54 14.26 19.53 2.41
CA LEU A 54 13.77 18.17 2.22
C LEU A 54 12.24 18.11 2.17
N ALA A 55 11.54 18.76 3.10
CA ALA A 55 10.08 18.77 3.14
C ALA A 55 9.49 19.47 1.91
N THR A 56 10.07 20.60 1.50
CA THR A 56 9.65 21.36 0.32
C THR A 56 9.88 20.58 -0.97
N LEU A 57 11.08 20.00 -1.14
CA LEU A 57 11.39 19.14 -2.28
C LEU A 57 10.49 17.91 -2.30
N THR A 58 10.22 17.29 -1.16
CA THR A 58 9.32 16.13 -1.08
C THR A 58 7.91 16.49 -1.51
N MET A 59 7.40 17.67 -1.13
CA MET A 59 6.11 18.17 -1.59
C MET A 59 6.12 18.37 -3.11
N MET A 60 7.13 19.04 -3.67
CA MET A 60 7.25 19.25 -5.11
C MET A 60 7.35 17.93 -5.89
N ILE A 61 8.24 17.02 -5.46
CA ILE A 61 8.41 15.70 -6.07
C ILE A 61 7.09 14.93 -5.99
N SER A 62 6.37 15.00 -4.87
CA SER A 62 5.07 14.36 -4.74
C SER A 62 4.07 14.91 -5.75
N VAL A 63 3.94 16.24 -5.87
CA VAL A 63 3.04 16.85 -6.85
C VAL A 63 3.41 16.42 -8.27
N ILE A 64 4.69 16.46 -8.64
CA ILE A 64 5.16 16.00 -9.95
C ILE A 64 4.81 14.52 -10.14
N PHE A 65 5.06 13.68 -9.15
CA PHE A 65 4.73 12.26 -9.16
C PHE A 65 3.23 12.02 -9.42
N TYR A 66 2.35 12.78 -8.74
CA TYR A 66 0.91 12.71 -8.96
C TYR A 66 0.51 13.14 -10.37
N VAL A 67 1.03 14.27 -10.84
CA VAL A 67 0.77 14.75 -12.21
C VAL A 67 1.26 13.73 -13.23
N MET A 68 2.44 13.14 -13.04
CA MET A 68 2.97 12.13 -13.95
C MET A 68 2.14 10.83 -13.95
N LEU A 69 1.54 10.45 -12.82
CA LEU A 69 0.66 9.28 -12.70
C LEU A 69 -0.71 9.50 -13.37
N GLU A 70 -1.21 10.73 -13.40
CA GLU A 70 -2.48 11.08 -14.05
C GLU A 70 -2.31 11.46 -15.54
N THR A 71 -1.08 11.74 -16.00
CA THR A 71 -0.75 12.07 -17.39
C THR A 71 -0.17 10.86 -18.15
N ASP A 72 -0.02 10.96 -19.48
CA ASP A 72 0.30 9.80 -20.34
C ASP A 72 1.66 9.13 -20.09
N THR A 73 2.60 9.78 -19.39
CA THR A 73 3.95 9.25 -19.12
C THR A 73 3.91 8.00 -18.24
N TYR A 74 3.14 8.00 -17.14
CA TYR A 74 2.84 6.80 -16.36
C TYR A 74 1.37 6.35 -16.46
N GLY A 75 0.52 7.12 -17.13
CA GLY A 75 -0.84 6.74 -17.47
C GLY A 75 -0.89 5.43 -18.25
N LYS A 76 0.13 5.12 -19.07
CA LYS A 76 0.26 3.80 -19.72
C LYS A 76 0.39 2.65 -18.72
N LEU A 77 1.20 2.80 -17.66
CA LEU A 77 1.31 1.80 -16.60
C LEU A 77 -0.07 1.55 -15.99
N ARG A 78 -0.77 2.62 -15.59
CA ARG A 78 -2.12 2.53 -15.02
C ARG A 78 -3.12 1.90 -15.97
N LYS A 79 -3.12 2.28 -17.25
CA LYS A 79 -3.98 1.72 -18.30
C LYS A 79 -3.84 0.20 -18.42
N VAL A 80 -2.62 -0.35 -18.31
CA VAL A 80 -2.41 -1.83 -18.32
C VAL A 80 -3.01 -2.50 -17.08
N PHE A 81 -2.94 -1.88 -15.90
CA PHE A 81 -3.66 -2.41 -14.72
C PHE A 81 -5.18 -2.22 -14.84
N ASP A 82 -5.64 -1.19 -15.54
CA ASP A 82 -7.06 -0.90 -15.76
C ASP A 82 -7.73 -1.88 -16.74
N SER A 83 -7.00 -2.35 -17.76
CA SER A 83 -7.49 -3.37 -18.69
C SER A 83 -7.64 -4.75 -18.05
N ARG A 84 -7.03 -4.99 -16.88
CA ARG A 84 -7.09 -6.26 -16.12
C ARG A 84 -6.78 -7.49 -16.99
N PRO A 85 -5.60 -7.54 -17.63
CA PRO A 85 -5.25 -8.60 -18.59
C PRO A 85 -5.19 -10.01 -17.98
N TRP A 86 -5.07 -10.12 -16.65
CA TRP A 86 -5.12 -11.38 -15.92
C TRP A 86 -6.53 -12.00 -15.83
N ARG A 87 -7.56 -11.32 -16.33
CA ARG A 87 -8.94 -11.80 -16.25
C ARG A 87 -9.16 -12.95 -17.24
N ASN A 88 -9.34 -14.15 -16.71
CA ASN A 88 -9.56 -15.39 -17.46
C ASN A 88 -10.86 -16.12 -17.09
N GLY A 89 -11.73 -15.48 -16.31
CA GLY A 89 -13.07 -15.97 -16.00
C GLY A 89 -14.12 -15.08 -16.66
N GLU A 90 -15.18 -15.70 -17.18
CA GLU A 90 -16.40 -14.98 -17.53
C GLU A 90 -16.90 -14.18 -16.32
N ASN A 91 -17.55 -13.06 -16.60
CA ASN A 91 -18.22 -12.34 -15.53
C ASN A 91 -19.43 -13.17 -15.09
N VAL A 92 -19.23 -14.10 -14.17
CA VAL A 92 -20.33 -14.85 -13.54
C VAL A 92 -21.40 -13.91 -12.99
N TYR A 93 -21.01 -12.67 -12.66
CA TYR A 93 -21.90 -11.62 -12.15
C TYR A 93 -22.44 -10.61 -13.18
N LEU A 94 -22.14 -10.77 -14.49
CA LEU A 94 -22.77 -10.01 -15.59
C LEU A 94 -23.52 -10.93 -16.56
N ALA A 95 -23.56 -12.23 -16.31
CA ALA A 95 -24.46 -13.13 -17.03
C ALA A 95 -25.89 -12.80 -16.58
N SER A 96 -26.58 -11.99 -17.37
CA SER A 96 -28.05 -11.84 -17.31
C SER A 96 -28.77 -13.12 -17.76
N ASP A 97 -28.02 -14.05 -18.35
CA ASP A 97 -28.58 -15.19 -19.03
C ASP A 97 -28.28 -16.43 -18.19
N ALA A 98 -29.36 -17.10 -17.76
CA ALA A 98 -29.37 -18.32 -16.96
C ALA A 98 -28.79 -19.56 -17.67
N SER A 99 -27.92 -19.37 -18.67
CA SER A 99 -27.34 -20.41 -19.51
C SER A 99 -25.89 -20.77 -19.13
N ALA A 100 -25.32 -20.18 -18.07
CA ALA A 100 -23.95 -20.50 -17.61
C ALA A 100 -23.86 -21.80 -16.77
N VAL A 101 -24.61 -22.85 -17.12
CA VAL A 101 -24.54 -24.16 -16.45
C VAL A 101 -23.45 -25.06 -17.05
N ASP A 102 -23.01 -24.83 -18.29
CA ASP A 102 -22.01 -25.68 -18.95
C ASP A 102 -20.80 -24.89 -19.48
N ALA A 103 -19.97 -24.35 -18.59
CA ALA A 103 -18.63 -23.91 -18.95
C ALA A 103 -17.63 -25.04 -18.65
N PRO A 104 -16.84 -25.51 -19.65
CA PRO A 104 -16.01 -26.70 -19.51
C PRO A 104 -15.02 -26.56 -18.34
N GLU A 105 -14.88 -27.64 -17.56
CA GLU A 105 -13.92 -27.77 -16.45
C GLU A 105 -12.44 -27.67 -16.89
N ALA A 106 -12.18 -27.66 -18.20
CA ALA A 106 -10.87 -27.55 -18.77
C ALA A 106 -10.35 -26.10 -18.74
N ASN A 107 -9.18 -25.91 -18.09
CA ASN A 107 -8.35 -24.69 -18.10
C ASN A 107 -8.65 -23.58 -17.07
N ARG A 108 -8.94 -23.95 -15.81
CA ARG A 108 -8.88 -22.98 -14.70
C ARG A 108 -7.46 -22.90 -14.11
N GLU A 109 -6.45 -22.56 -14.90
CA GLU A 109 -5.13 -22.25 -14.35
C GLU A 109 -5.11 -20.84 -13.76
N CYS A 110 -4.42 -20.67 -12.62
CA CYS A 110 -4.28 -19.37 -12.00
C CYS A 110 -3.12 -18.60 -12.67
N PRO A 111 -3.38 -17.41 -13.26
CA PRO A 111 -2.37 -16.67 -14.03
C PRO A 111 -1.18 -16.18 -13.18
N PHE A 112 -1.32 -16.20 -11.86
CA PHE A 112 -0.32 -15.67 -10.92
C PHE A 112 0.59 -16.73 -10.31
N SER A 113 0.27 -18.02 -10.49
CA SER A 113 0.95 -19.12 -9.82
C SER A 113 1.12 -20.37 -10.68
N ASP A 114 0.49 -20.40 -11.85
CA ASP A 114 0.46 -21.53 -12.79
C ASP A 114 -0.01 -22.86 -12.16
N LYS A 115 -0.71 -22.75 -11.03
CA LYS A 115 -1.37 -23.86 -10.33
C LYS A 115 -2.84 -23.89 -10.70
N THR A 116 -3.43 -25.07 -10.57
CA THR A 116 -4.89 -25.27 -10.70
C THR A 116 -5.63 -24.34 -9.75
N ALA A 117 -6.52 -23.52 -10.30
CA ALA A 117 -7.35 -22.60 -9.54
C ALA A 117 -8.42 -23.39 -8.76
N LYS A 118 -8.65 -22.97 -7.52
CA LYS A 118 -9.65 -23.57 -6.63
C LYS A 118 -10.74 -22.57 -6.22
N GLY A 119 -10.75 -21.38 -6.81
CA GLY A 119 -11.72 -20.33 -6.54
C GLY A 119 -11.58 -19.17 -7.51
N SER A 120 -12.40 -18.13 -7.33
CA SER A 120 -12.40 -16.94 -8.18
C SER A 120 -12.24 -15.66 -7.35
N CYS A 121 -11.70 -14.62 -7.98
CA CYS A 121 -11.58 -13.30 -7.37
C CYS A 121 -12.94 -12.60 -7.30
N PRO A 122 -13.39 -12.10 -6.14
CA PRO A 122 -14.67 -11.39 -6.04
C PRO A 122 -14.68 -10.03 -6.76
N ILE A 123 -13.52 -9.48 -7.11
CA ILE A 123 -13.39 -8.14 -7.71
C ILE A 123 -13.33 -8.18 -9.25
N CYS A 124 -12.72 -9.21 -9.82
CA CYS A 124 -12.48 -9.30 -11.26
C CYS A 124 -12.77 -10.67 -11.86
N CYS A 125 -13.39 -11.58 -11.10
CA CYS A 125 -13.82 -12.90 -11.54
C CYS A 125 -12.70 -13.83 -12.04
N THR A 126 -11.43 -13.43 -11.88
CA THR A 126 -10.27 -14.23 -12.29
C THR A 126 -10.18 -15.53 -11.51
N CYS A 127 -9.91 -16.64 -12.19
CA CYS A 127 -9.66 -17.92 -11.56
C CYS A 127 -8.33 -17.87 -10.78
N THR A 128 -8.37 -18.21 -9.50
CA THR A 128 -7.22 -18.09 -8.59
C THR A 128 -6.94 -19.38 -7.81
N SER A 129 -5.66 -19.71 -7.69
CA SER A 129 -5.17 -20.69 -6.73
C SER A 129 -4.99 -20.02 -5.36
N LYS A 130 -4.76 -20.83 -4.31
CA LYS A 130 -4.44 -20.32 -2.96
C LYS A 130 -3.23 -19.37 -2.96
N ASP A 131 -2.23 -19.62 -3.82
CA ASP A 131 -1.00 -18.84 -3.85
C ASP A 131 -1.14 -17.56 -4.69
N GLY A 132 -2.06 -17.55 -5.66
CA GLY A 132 -2.42 -16.37 -6.43
C GLY A 132 -3.48 -15.46 -5.77
N TYR A 133 -4.02 -15.89 -4.62
CA TYR A 133 -5.06 -15.18 -3.88
C TYR A 133 -4.48 -14.50 -2.64
N HIS A 134 -4.61 -13.19 -2.53
CA HIS A 134 -4.30 -12.43 -1.32
C HIS A 134 -5.35 -12.68 -0.25
N HIS A 135 -4.91 -13.21 0.89
CA HIS A 135 -5.78 -13.65 1.99
C HIS A 135 -6.26 -12.50 2.89
N GLY A 136 -5.96 -11.25 2.52
CA GLY A 136 -6.25 -10.07 3.33
C GLY A 136 -5.52 -10.09 4.67
N ASP A 137 -5.88 -9.14 5.52
CA ASP A 137 -5.13 -8.91 6.76
C ASP A 137 -5.75 -9.64 7.96
N PRO A 138 -4.99 -9.89 9.03
CA PRO A 138 -5.50 -10.66 10.16
C PRO A 138 -6.75 -10.03 10.79
N ALA A 139 -7.77 -10.84 11.07
CA ALA A 139 -9.04 -10.43 11.71
C ALA A 139 -8.85 -9.49 12.91
N ARG A 140 -7.82 -9.71 13.72
CA ARG A 140 -7.53 -8.92 14.92
C ARG A 140 -7.22 -7.45 14.65
N MET A 141 -6.63 -7.12 13.50
CA MET A 141 -6.38 -5.72 13.13
C MET A 141 -7.64 -5.02 12.63
N HIS A 142 -8.59 -5.77 12.06
CA HIS A 142 -9.88 -5.24 11.61
C HIS A 142 -10.79 -4.91 12.81
N ASN A 143 -10.77 -5.71 13.87
CA ASN A 143 -11.70 -5.54 15.00
C ASN A 143 -11.32 -4.43 16.00
N ASN A 144 -10.03 -4.11 16.16
CA ASN A 144 -9.57 -3.27 17.28
C ASN A 144 -9.43 -1.78 16.97
N PHE A 145 -9.34 -1.37 15.70
CA PHE A 145 -8.85 -0.03 15.35
C PHE A 145 -9.79 0.82 14.49
N GLY A 146 -11.09 0.50 14.50
CA GLY A 146 -12.09 1.28 13.78
C GLY A 146 -12.08 0.97 12.28
N VAL A 147 -13.21 0.46 11.82
CA VAL A 147 -13.36 -0.20 10.54
C VAL A 147 -13.66 0.82 9.43
N ALA A 148 -12.84 0.79 8.38
CA ALA A 148 -13.27 1.12 7.01
C ALA A 148 -13.06 -0.11 6.12
N MET A 149 -13.34 -1.31 6.65
CA MET A 149 -13.09 -2.59 6.00
C MET A 149 -14.26 -3.57 6.14
N ILE A 150 -14.33 -4.44 5.15
CA ILE A 150 -15.35 -5.46 4.93
C ILE A 150 -15.27 -6.52 6.03
N GLU A 151 -16.33 -6.77 6.78
CA GLU A 151 -16.46 -8.05 7.49
C GLU A 151 -16.74 -9.13 6.44
N TYR A 152 -15.85 -10.12 6.34
CA TYR A 152 -16.04 -11.29 5.47
C TYR A 152 -17.37 -12.00 5.75
N GLU A 153 -17.84 -12.00 7.00
CA GLU A 153 -19.18 -12.51 7.35
C GLU A 153 -20.32 -11.64 6.83
N LEU A 154 -20.18 -10.32 6.73
CA LEU A 154 -21.20 -9.44 6.14
C LEU A 154 -21.22 -9.56 4.61
N ALA A 155 -20.04 -9.67 3.98
CA ALA A 155 -19.96 -9.95 2.55
C ALA A 155 -20.50 -11.35 2.22
N ARG A 156 -20.22 -12.36 3.04
CA ARG A 156 -20.78 -13.70 2.91
C ARG A 156 -22.30 -13.72 3.14
N LYS A 157 -22.80 -13.06 4.19
CA LYS A 157 -24.26 -12.93 4.43
C LYS A 157 -24.96 -12.14 3.32
N ALA A 158 -24.30 -11.17 2.70
CA ALA A 158 -24.83 -10.48 1.52
C ALA A 158 -24.85 -11.37 0.26
N LEU A 159 -23.93 -12.35 0.16
CA LEU A 159 -23.92 -13.38 -0.90
C LEU A 159 -24.94 -14.50 -0.65
N GLU A 160 -25.20 -14.82 0.62
CA GLU A 160 -26.17 -15.85 1.06
C GLU A 160 -27.61 -15.30 1.15
N ARG A 161 -27.85 -14.04 0.76
CA ARG A 161 -29.20 -13.45 0.70
C ARG A 161 -30.01 -14.06 -0.45
N GLU A 162 -30.97 -14.90 -0.10
CA GLU A 162 -31.94 -15.48 -1.04
C GLU A 162 -33.13 -14.56 -1.32
N ASP A 163 -33.35 -13.56 -0.46
CA ASP A 163 -34.52 -12.67 -0.48
C ASP A 163 -34.49 -11.64 -1.62
N SER A 164 -33.30 -11.17 -2.02
CA SER A 164 -33.14 -10.33 -3.21
C SER A 164 -31.68 -10.24 -3.65
N LEU A 165 -31.39 -10.81 -4.81
CA LEU A 165 -30.08 -10.77 -5.46
C LEU A 165 -29.59 -9.32 -5.70
N VAL A 166 -30.50 -8.39 -5.97
CA VAL A 166 -30.19 -6.96 -6.21
C VAL A 166 -29.77 -6.26 -4.91
N LEU A 167 -30.41 -6.55 -3.78
CA LEU A 167 -30.05 -5.99 -2.48
C LEU A 167 -28.77 -6.60 -1.91
N GLY A 168 -28.58 -7.92 -2.08
CA GLY A 168 -27.30 -8.58 -1.81
C GLY A 168 -26.18 -7.96 -2.63
N ARG A 169 -26.44 -7.63 -3.90
CA ARG A 169 -25.52 -6.91 -4.78
C ARG A 169 -25.22 -5.49 -4.33
N ILE A 170 -26.21 -4.68 -3.98
CA ILE A 170 -26.01 -3.31 -3.46
C ILE A 170 -25.20 -3.34 -2.16
N GLN A 171 -25.45 -4.30 -1.27
CA GLN A 171 -24.68 -4.48 -0.04
C GLN A 171 -23.25 -4.94 -0.32
N LEU A 172 -23.06 -5.88 -1.24
CA LEU A 172 -21.73 -6.32 -1.67
C LEU A 172 -20.95 -5.19 -2.35
N ASP A 173 -21.58 -4.41 -3.23
CA ASP A 173 -20.98 -3.27 -3.92
C ASP A 173 -20.68 -2.14 -2.92
N THR A 174 -21.52 -1.93 -1.91
CA THR A 174 -21.27 -0.98 -0.80
C THR A 174 -20.10 -1.44 0.08
N LEU A 175 -19.97 -2.74 0.34
CA LEU A 175 -18.82 -3.31 1.07
C LEU A 175 -17.54 -3.26 0.21
N VAL A 176 -17.63 -3.58 -1.08
CA VAL A 176 -16.55 -3.50 -2.06
C VAL A 176 -16.12 -2.05 -2.35
N ASN A 177 -16.96 -1.05 -2.05
CA ASN A 177 -16.58 0.37 -2.09
C ASN A 177 -15.56 0.73 -0.98
N TYR A 178 -15.45 -0.05 0.10
CA TYR A 178 -14.42 0.10 1.14
C TYR A 178 -13.13 -0.67 0.79
N ARG A 179 -12.49 -0.27 -0.32
CA ARG A 179 -11.24 -0.88 -0.84
C ARG A 179 -10.01 -0.49 -0.02
N GLY A 180 -9.89 -1.09 1.17
CA GLY A 180 -8.71 -0.99 2.03
C GLY A 180 -8.69 0.22 2.95
N ASN A 181 -7.89 0.13 4.00
CA ASN A 181 -7.72 1.17 5.00
C ASN A 181 -6.33 1.81 4.86
N TYR A 182 -6.32 3.11 4.52
CA TYR A 182 -5.10 3.90 4.34
C TYR A 182 -4.39 4.25 5.65
N LEU A 183 -5.04 4.14 6.81
CA LEU A 183 -4.39 4.34 8.11
C LEU A 183 -3.44 3.22 8.47
N PHE A 184 -3.81 1.99 8.11
CA PHE A 184 -3.04 0.79 8.41
C PHE A 184 -2.35 0.18 7.18
N GLY A 185 -2.61 0.71 5.99
CA GLY A 185 -2.07 0.17 4.74
C GLY A 185 -2.57 -1.25 4.47
N THR A 186 -3.84 -1.49 4.78
CA THR A 186 -4.47 -2.80 4.80
C THR A 186 -5.48 -2.95 3.66
N LEU A 187 -5.65 -4.17 3.15
CA LEU A 187 -6.45 -4.49 1.96
C LEU A 187 -7.30 -5.73 2.20
N SER A 188 -8.48 -5.74 1.58
CA SER A 188 -9.37 -6.89 1.62
C SER A 188 -8.82 -8.06 0.79
N PRO A 189 -9.21 -9.30 1.12
CA PRO A 189 -8.83 -10.47 0.35
C PRO A 189 -9.25 -10.35 -1.13
N SER A 190 -8.34 -10.65 -2.05
CA SER A 190 -8.55 -10.49 -3.50
C SER A 190 -7.47 -11.21 -4.30
N CYS A 191 -7.59 -11.32 -5.63
CA CYS A 191 -6.48 -11.85 -6.43
C CYS A 191 -5.26 -10.91 -6.39
N LYS A 192 -4.08 -11.47 -6.62
CA LYS A 192 -2.80 -10.73 -6.69
C LYS A 192 -2.87 -9.50 -7.60
N GLY A 193 -3.47 -9.62 -8.79
CA GLY A 193 -3.63 -8.49 -9.72
C GLY A 193 -4.49 -7.35 -9.15
N CYS A 194 -5.62 -7.67 -8.51
CA CYS A 194 -6.48 -6.69 -7.83
C CYS A 194 -5.81 -6.07 -6.60
N TYR A 195 -5.07 -6.86 -5.83
CA TYR A 195 -4.24 -6.35 -4.73
C TYR A 195 -3.23 -5.33 -5.27
N MET A 196 -2.45 -5.67 -6.29
CA MET A 196 -1.42 -4.78 -6.84
C MET A 196 -2.00 -3.49 -7.38
N LYS A 197 -3.09 -3.58 -8.15
CA LYS A 197 -3.78 -2.40 -8.65
C LYS A 197 -4.25 -1.49 -7.51
N THR A 198 -4.90 -2.06 -6.49
CA THR A 198 -5.47 -1.28 -5.38
C THR A 198 -4.38 -0.73 -4.46
N TRP A 199 -3.30 -1.49 -4.24
CA TRP A 199 -2.15 -1.04 -3.46
C TRP A 199 -1.45 0.12 -4.14
N CYS A 200 -1.10 -0.04 -5.42
CA CYS A 200 -0.38 0.96 -6.18
C CYS A 200 -1.20 2.25 -6.31
N TRP A 201 -2.43 2.19 -6.83
CA TRP A 201 -3.18 3.39 -7.26
C TRP A 201 -4.35 3.79 -6.35
N ASN A 202 -4.51 3.17 -5.17
CA ASN A 202 -5.51 3.61 -4.20
C ASN A 202 -4.92 3.74 -2.79
N VAL A 203 -4.54 2.63 -2.15
CA VAL A 203 -4.12 2.66 -0.73
C VAL A 203 -2.75 3.33 -0.58
N GLY A 204 -1.70 2.79 -1.20
CA GLY A 204 -0.35 3.33 -1.10
C GLY A 204 -0.26 4.77 -1.63
N TYR A 205 -0.95 5.03 -2.74
CA TYR A 205 -1.10 6.37 -3.34
C TYR A 205 -1.69 7.41 -2.36
N ARG A 206 -2.80 7.09 -1.68
CA ARG A 206 -3.41 8.03 -0.71
C ARG A 206 -2.53 8.21 0.53
N MET A 207 -1.85 7.15 0.95
CA MET A 207 -0.91 7.20 2.08
C MET A 207 0.28 8.12 1.79
N THR A 208 0.83 8.08 0.58
CA THR A 208 1.89 9.01 0.19
C THR A 208 1.40 10.45 0.25
N TRP A 209 0.16 10.75 -0.18
CA TRP A 209 -0.38 12.11 -0.16
C TRP A 209 -0.56 12.64 1.25
N GLN A 210 -1.19 11.84 2.11
CA GLN A 210 -1.35 12.17 3.52
C GLN A 210 0.01 12.39 4.19
N SER A 211 1.02 11.57 3.84
CA SER A 211 2.35 11.61 4.44
C SER A 211 3.08 12.90 4.03
N THR A 212 3.00 13.28 2.76
CA THR A 212 3.54 14.54 2.27
C THR A 212 2.91 15.75 2.97
N ILE A 213 1.58 15.75 3.15
CA ILE A 213 0.87 16.85 3.84
C ILE A 213 1.34 16.96 5.29
N VAL A 214 1.44 15.83 6.01
CA VAL A 214 1.93 15.82 7.40
C VAL A 214 3.38 16.31 7.47
N ALA A 215 4.24 15.86 6.57
CA ALA A 215 5.63 16.28 6.51
C ALA A 215 5.78 17.79 6.32
N PHE A 216 5.02 18.35 5.37
CA PHE A 216 5.06 19.77 5.04
C PHE A 216 4.46 20.63 6.15
N ASN A 217 3.31 20.22 6.71
CA ASN A 217 2.69 20.94 7.82
C ASN A 217 3.55 20.90 9.10
N ALA A 218 4.18 19.77 9.42
CA ALA A 218 5.10 19.68 10.55
C ALA A 218 6.30 20.65 10.37
N MET A 219 6.82 20.75 9.14
CA MET A 219 7.86 21.74 8.82
C MET A 219 7.35 23.18 8.97
N LEU A 220 6.18 23.52 8.43
CA LEU A 220 5.61 24.87 8.60
C LEU A 220 5.39 25.21 10.07
N CYS A 221 4.86 24.28 10.86
CA CYS A 221 4.71 24.48 12.30
C CYS A 221 6.06 24.72 12.99
N SER A 222 7.14 24.08 12.54
CA SER A 222 8.49 24.33 13.08
C SER A 222 9.01 25.76 12.79
N LEU A 223 8.53 26.38 11.71
CA LEU A 223 8.84 27.77 11.35
C LEU A 223 7.96 28.78 12.10
N ILE A 224 6.73 28.40 12.45
CA ILE A 224 5.77 29.25 13.19
C ILE A 224 6.11 29.24 14.68
N PHE A 225 6.36 28.06 15.26
CA PHE A 225 6.69 27.89 16.68
C PHE A 225 8.20 28.03 16.90
N GLN A 226 8.75 29.22 16.64
CA GLN A 226 10.17 29.52 16.88
C GLN A 226 10.52 29.69 18.36
N SER A 227 9.51 29.82 19.23
CA SER A 227 9.68 29.95 20.67
C SER A 227 10.07 28.61 21.31
N ASP A 228 10.88 28.67 22.37
CA ASP A 228 11.32 27.53 23.18
C ASP A 228 10.14 26.90 23.96
N ILE A 229 9.24 26.24 23.26
CA ILE A 229 8.13 25.50 23.86
C ILE A 229 8.65 24.10 24.18
N ASN A 230 8.89 23.84 25.46
CA ASN A 230 9.34 22.54 25.92
C ASN A 230 8.15 21.58 26.11
N LEU A 231 8.22 20.42 25.46
CA LEU A 231 7.26 19.31 25.59
C LEU A 231 8.06 18.04 25.92
N PHE A 232 7.80 17.44 27.08
CA PHE A 232 8.46 16.20 27.53
C PHE A 232 9.99 16.21 27.40
N TYR A 233 10.65 17.24 27.94
CA TYR A 233 12.12 17.41 27.93
C TYR A 233 12.76 17.66 26.55
N ALA A 234 11.95 17.91 25.51
CA ALA A 234 12.42 18.25 24.18
C ALA A 234 11.73 19.51 23.66
N ASP A 235 12.50 20.33 22.95
CA ASP A 235 11.96 21.48 22.22
C ASP A 235 10.95 21.01 21.16
N LEU A 236 9.76 21.60 21.17
CA LEU A 236 8.69 21.35 20.20
C LEU A 236 9.19 21.54 18.77
N LYS A 237 10.05 22.53 18.51
CA LYS A 237 10.63 22.74 17.17
C LYS A 237 11.41 21.49 16.72
N ASN A 238 12.25 20.95 17.59
CA ASN A 238 13.03 19.75 17.29
C ASN A 238 12.16 18.52 17.06
N ILE A 239 11.06 18.38 17.80
CA ILE A 239 10.08 17.30 17.59
C ILE A 239 9.45 17.45 16.19
N LEU A 240 9.00 18.65 15.83
CA LEU A 240 8.38 18.93 14.54
C LEU A 240 9.32 18.71 13.36
N LEU A 241 10.60 19.08 13.48
CA LEU A 241 11.64 18.83 12.47
C LEU A 241 11.90 17.33 12.28
N CYS A 242 11.96 16.55 13.37
CA CYS A 242 12.10 15.09 13.30
C CYS A 242 10.88 14.44 12.63
N ILE A 243 9.67 14.86 13.01
CA ILE A 243 8.41 14.38 12.40
C ILE A 243 8.42 14.71 10.90
N SER A 244 8.74 15.95 10.53
CA SER A 244 8.78 16.37 9.13
C SER A 244 9.73 15.54 8.29
N CYS A 245 10.96 15.33 8.76
CA CYS A 245 11.95 14.52 8.07
C CYS A 245 11.50 13.06 7.93
N PHE A 246 10.98 12.47 9.01
CA PHE A 246 10.49 11.09 9.00
C PHE A 246 9.42 10.86 7.93
N PHE A 247 8.40 11.72 7.89
CA PHE A 247 7.34 11.61 6.90
C PHE A 247 7.83 11.97 5.49
N SER A 248 8.75 12.93 5.35
CA SER A 248 9.37 13.28 4.06
C SER A 248 10.09 12.08 3.43
N VAL A 249 11.02 11.47 4.18
CA VAL A 249 11.78 10.30 3.71
C VAL A 249 10.84 9.12 3.47
N SER A 250 9.90 8.88 4.37
CA SER A 250 8.92 7.79 4.24
C SER A 250 8.10 7.93 2.95
N THR A 251 7.64 9.14 2.63
CA THR A 251 6.92 9.44 1.39
C THR A 251 7.76 9.07 0.16
N LEU A 252 9.01 9.54 0.09
CA LEU A 252 9.88 9.30 -1.07
C LEU A 252 10.14 7.80 -1.26
N VAL A 253 10.41 7.09 -0.17
CA VAL A 253 10.62 5.63 -0.20
C VAL A 253 9.33 4.90 -0.62
N MET A 254 8.17 5.34 -0.14
CA MET A 254 6.88 4.75 -0.55
C MET A 254 6.57 5.00 -2.03
N GLN A 255 6.80 6.21 -2.55
CA GLN A 255 6.60 6.51 -3.97
C GLN A 255 7.48 5.63 -4.87
N LEU A 256 8.76 5.49 -4.49
CA LEU A 256 9.67 4.58 -5.18
C LEU A 256 9.18 3.13 -5.10
N ALA A 257 8.73 2.67 -3.94
CA ALA A 257 8.20 1.33 -3.76
C ALA A 257 6.95 1.06 -4.60
N LEU A 258 6.04 2.03 -4.75
CA LEU A 258 4.83 1.89 -5.57
C LEU A 258 5.17 1.73 -7.05
N LEU A 259 6.05 2.60 -7.59
CA LEU A 259 6.52 2.48 -8.97
C LEU A 259 7.28 1.17 -9.19
N ALA A 260 8.20 0.84 -8.29
CA ALA A 260 8.97 -0.38 -8.37
C ALA A 260 8.07 -1.62 -8.39
N THR A 261 7.05 -1.65 -7.52
CA THR A 261 6.05 -2.73 -7.47
C THR A 261 5.31 -2.85 -8.79
N ALA A 262 4.85 -1.74 -9.38
CA ALA A 262 4.14 -1.75 -10.66
C ALA A 262 5.04 -2.25 -11.81
N VAL A 263 6.28 -1.76 -11.89
CA VAL A 263 7.26 -2.16 -12.92
C VAL A 263 7.62 -3.64 -12.79
N VAL A 264 7.93 -4.11 -11.57
CA VAL A 264 8.24 -5.53 -11.33
C VAL A 264 7.05 -6.39 -11.70
N PHE A 265 5.83 -6.03 -11.30
CA PHE A 265 4.64 -6.81 -11.64
C PHE A 265 4.44 -6.96 -13.15
N ILE A 266 4.63 -5.89 -13.94
CA ILE A 266 4.54 -5.93 -15.41
C ILE A 266 5.67 -6.79 -16.01
N ASN A 267 6.89 -6.67 -15.50
CA ASN A 267 8.04 -7.39 -16.05
C ASN A 267 8.00 -8.89 -15.74
N GLU A 268 7.47 -9.25 -14.57
CA GLU A 268 7.36 -10.62 -14.10
C GLU A 268 6.26 -11.37 -14.84
N HIS A 269 5.07 -10.78 -15.04
CA HIS A 269 3.92 -11.49 -15.59
C HIS A 269 3.82 -11.41 -17.12
N SER A 270 3.73 -12.57 -17.79
CA SER A 270 3.75 -12.68 -19.26
C SER A 270 2.53 -12.03 -19.95
N PHE A 271 1.37 -12.03 -19.29
CA PHE A 271 0.14 -11.42 -19.79
C PHE A 271 0.12 -9.89 -19.71
N MET A 272 1.12 -9.26 -19.08
CA MET A 272 1.18 -7.80 -18.97
C MET A 272 1.89 -7.19 -20.18
N ASP A 273 1.39 -6.04 -20.65
CA ASP A 273 2.03 -5.31 -21.74
C ASP A 273 3.31 -4.61 -21.28
N LYS A 274 4.46 -5.18 -21.69
CA LYS A 274 5.79 -4.65 -21.37
C LYS A 274 6.09 -3.32 -22.04
N SER A 275 5.36 -2.95 -23.11
CA SER A 275 5.54 -1.67 -23.79
C SER A 275 5.19 -0.48 -22.89
N ALA A 276 4.42 -0.71 -21.83
CA ALA A 276 4.06 0.30 -20.83
C ALA A 276 5.22 0.70 -19.90
N ILE A 277 6.26 -0.13 -19.77
CA ILE A 277 7.46 0.22 -19.01
C ILE A 277 8.26 1.27 -19.80
N PRO A 278 8.81 2.32 -19.17
CA PRO A 278 9.66 3.29 -19.88
C PRO A 278 10.82 2.64 -20.62
N ARG A 279 11.10 3.08 -21.87
CA ARG A 279 12.11 2.46 -22.76
C ARG A 279 13.50 2.33 -22.13
N TRP A 280 13.91 3.27 -21.28
CA TRP A 280 15.21 3.25 -20.59
C TRP A 280 15.32 2.16 -19.51
N LEU A 281 14.18 1.60 -19.06
CA LEU A 281 14.09 0.45 -18.16
C LEU A 281 13.84 -0.88 -18.90
N GLN A 282 13.33 -0.82 -20.13
CA GLN A 282 13.04 -2.02 -20.94
C GLN A 282 14.35 -2.79 -21.26
N GLY A 283 14.30 -4.12 -21.18
CA GLY A 283 15.41 -5.01 -21.56
C GLY A 283 16.57 -5.12 -20.56
N ARG A 284 16.58 -4.34 -19.47
CA ARG A 284 17.70 -4.30 -18.50
C ARG A 284 17.55 -5.26 -17.31
N LYS A 285 17.04 -6.48 -17.51
CA LYS A 285 16.74 -7.45 -16.44
C LYS A 285 17.89 -7.70 -15.45
N ASN A 286 19.14 -7.66 -15.90
CA ASN A 286 20.32 -7.92 -15.06
C ASN A 286 21.11 -6.66 -14.63
N SER A 287 20.56 -5.47 -14.83
CA SER A 287 21.23 -4.23 -14.44
C SER A 287 21.20 -4.01 -12.92
N ALA A 288 22.20 -3.30 -12.38
CA ALA A 288 22.22 -2.87 -10.98
C ALA A 288 20.96 -2.08 -10.61
N LEU A 289 20.43 -1.28 -11.54
CA LEU A 289 19.19 -0.54 -11.37
C LEU A 289 17.97 -1.45 -11.15
N MET A 290 17.84 -2.54 -11.91
CA MET A 290 16.73 -3.48 -11.69
C MET A 290 16.81 -4.20 -10.35
N LYS A 291 18.02 -4.52 -9.87
CA LYS A 291 18.21 -5.06 -8.51
C LYS A 291 17.72 -4.09 -7.43
N VAL A 292 17.98 -2.80 -7.60
CA VAL A 292 17.47 -1.75 -6.70
C VAL A 292 15.94 -1.68 -6.79
N ILE A 293 15.37 -1.69 -7.99
CA ILE A 293 13.91 -1.69 -8.19
C ILE A 293 13.26 -2.89 -7.51
N GLU A 294 13.81 -4.10 -7.70
CA GLU A 294 13.30 -5.30 -7.05
C GLU A 294 13.39 -5.26 -5.52
N TYR A 295 14.42 -4.62 -4.96
CA TYR A 295 14.52 -4.39 -3.52
C TYR A 295 13.39 -3.49 -2.98
N PHE A 296 12.99 -2.47 -3.75
CA PHE A 296 11.91 -1.56 -3.38
C PHE A 296 10.50 -2.07 -3.71
N ALA A 297 10.36 -3.04 -4.62
CA ALA A 297 9.06 -3.63 -4.95
C ALA A 297 8.45 -4.43 -3.79
N ASP A 298 7.12 -4.52 -3.74
CA ASP A 298 6.45 -5.51 -2.89
C ASP A 298 6.82 -6.92 -3.39
N PRO A 299 7.36 -7.82 -2.54
CA PRO A 299 7.69 -9.19 -2.93
C PRO A 299 6.53 -9.93 -3.60
N CYS A 300 5.29 -9.60 -3.21
CA CYS A 300 4.09 -10.16 -3.81
C CYS A 300 3.97 -9.82 -5.31
N ALA A 301 4.77 -8.92 -5.88
CA ALA A 301 4.75 -8.60 -7.32
C ALA A 301 5.39 -9.69 -8.19
N LYS A 302 6.20 -10.59 -7.62
CA LYS A 302 6.93 -11.64 -8.35
C LYS A 302 6.14 -12.95 -8.45
N TYR A 303 6.42 -13.76 -9.47
CA TYR A 303 5.87 -15.11 -9.57
C TYR A 303 6.27 -15.99 -8.39
N GLY A 304 5.39 -16.91 -7.99
CA GLY A 304 5.66 -17.90 -6.94
C GLY A 304 5.80 -17.34 -5.52
N VAL A 305 5.77 -16.02 -5.32
CA VAL A 305 5.73 -15.42 -4.00
C VAL A 305 4.29 -15.44 -3.49
N PRO A 306 4.00 -16.20 -2.41
CA PRO A 306 2.66 -16.21 -1.85
C PRO A 306 2.31 -14.81 -1.37
N THR A 307 1.04 -14.47 -1.52
CA THR A 307 0.41 -13.18 -1.20
C THR A 307 0.30 -12.92 0.32
N THR A 308 1.38 -13.15 1.06
CA THR A 308 1.43 -12.98 2.50
C THR A 308 2.18 -11.70 2.85
N LYS A 309 1.43 -10.66 3.21
CA LYS A 309 2.02 -9.51 3.90
C LYS A 309 2.19 -9.94 5.36
N LYS A 310 3.43 -10.14 5.81
CA LYS A 310 3.71 -10.43 7.22
C LYS A 310 3.60 -9.12 8.00
N TYR A 311 2.51 -8.96 8.72
CA TYR A 311 2.28 -7.86 9.64
C TYR A 311 3.05 -8.09 10.94
N TRP A 312 3.57 -7.01 11.51
CA TRP A 312 3.95 -6.86 12.91
C TRP A 312 3.89 -8.17 13.72
N SER A 313 4.98 -8.96 13.66
CA SER A 313 5.05 -10.29 14.28
C SER A 313 4.72 -10.30 15.78
N TRP A 314 4.96 -9.17 16.44
CA TRP A 314 4.62 -8.89 17.84
C TRP A 314 3.13 -8.65 18.12
N VAL A 315 2.34 -8.12 17.16
CA VAL A 315 0.87 -7.97 17.29
C VAL A 315 0.15 -9.28 16.96
N SER A 316 0.75 -10.10 16.09
CA SER A 316 0.25 -11.41 15.68
C SER A 316 0.62 -12.56 16.63
N ARG A 317 1.02 -12.27 17.88
CA ARG A 317 1.12 -13.32 18.90
C ARG A 317 -0.17 -14.13 18.88
N PRO A 318 -0.10 -15.46 18.68
CA PRO A 318 -1.29 -16.29 18.71
C PRO A 318 -1.99 -16.04 20.05
N PRO A 319 -3.33 -16.14 20.11
CA PRO A 319 -4.00 -16.18 21.40
C PRO A 319 -3.26 -17.22 22.25
N ARG A 320 -2.71 -16.80 23.40
CA ARG A 320 -2.13 -17.73 24.37
C ARG A 320 -3.15 -18.85 24.47
N LYS A 321 -2.76 -20.09 24.11
CA LYS A 321 -3.60 -21.27 24.32
C LYS A 321 -4.22 -21.09 25.70
N LYS A 322 -5.56 -21.02 25.78
CA LYS A 322 -6.24 -21.11 27.07
C LYS A 322 -5.62 -22.32 27.73
N TRP A 323 -4.82 -22.09 28.77
CA TRP A 323 -4.47 -23.14 29.69
C TRP A 323 -5.82 -23.59 30.24
N ARG A 324 -6.33 -24.72 29.75
CA ARG A 324 -7.34 -25.46 30.50
C ARG A 324 -6.64 -25.83 31.80
N ARG A 325 -6.87 -25.02 32.82
CA ARG A 325 -6.84 -25.49 34.19
C ARG A 325 -8.30 -25.68 34.57
N GLU A 326 -8.52 -26.86 35.14
CA GLU A 326 -9.74 -27.39 35.76
C GLU A 326 -10.74 -28.02 34.77
#